data_AF-A0A7W1RPE4-F1
#
_entry.id   AF-A0A7W1RPE4-F1
#
_cell.length_a   1.000
_cell.length_b   1.000
_cell.length_c   1.000
_cell.angle_alpha   90.00
_cell.angle_beta   90.00
_cell.angle_gamma   90.00
#
_symmetry.space_group_name_H-M   'P 1'
#
loop_
_entity.id
_entity.type
_entity.pdbx_description
1 polymer ?
#
loop_
_entity_poly.entity_id
_entity_poly.type
_entity_poly.pdbx_seq_one_letter_code
_entity_poly.pdbx_strand_id
1 'polypeptide(L)'
;MILTALQKYGVIVADNGSAMFISGTPDDNWNNDELDQLKTLTTSDFEVVVTGPVYTPANVPAGPSPTVSSFAANPATITAGQTSTLSWSAANAIYTIVSPEVGPVRETTAVVRPTVTTTYKLYATNQYGRKTRSVTVTVH
;
A
#
# COMPACT_ATOMS: atom_id res chain seq x y z
N MET A 1 -20.54 -17.62 -21.00
CA MET A 1 -20.20 -17.73 -19.58
C MET A 1 -18.97 -16.89 -19.26
N ILE A 2 -19.17 -15.84 -18.46
CA ILE A 2 -18.10 -14.93 -18.01
C ILE A 2 -16.93 -15.66 -17.32
N LEU A 3 -17.20 -16.69 -16.51
CA LEU A 3 -16.14 -17.48 -15.84
C LEU A 3 -15.17 -18.15 -16.81
N THR A 4 -15.66 -18.70 -17.92
CA THR A 4 -14.82 -19.30 -18.96
C THR A 4 -13.94 -18.26 -19.65
N ALA A 5 -14.45 -17.03 -19.83
CA ALA A 5 -13.65 -15.93 -20.36
C ALA A 5 -12.56 -15.51 -19.37
N LEU A 6 -12.86 -15.38 -18.07
CA LEU A 6 -11.86 -15.04 -17.05
C LEU A 6 -10.79 -16.13 -16.91
N GLN A 7 -11.16 -17.41 -17.01
CA GLN A 7 -10.20 -18.51 -17.02
C GLN A 7 -9.25 -18.45 -18.24
N LYS A 8 -9.78 -18.10 -19.42
CA LYS A 8 -9.01 -18.08 -20.68
C LYS A 8 -8.15 -16.84 -20.84
N TYR A 9 -8.66 -15.67 -20.42
CA TYR A 9 -8.04 -14.37 -20.67
C TYR A 9 -7.44 -13.73 -19.42
N GLY A 10 -7.66 -14.30 -18.24
CA GLY A 10 -7.22 -13.76 -16.97
C GLY A 10 -8.11 -12.62 -16.47
N VAL A 11 -7.87 -12.21 -15.23
CA VAL A 11 -8.51 -11.07 -14.59
C VAL A 11 -7.48 -10.33 -13.75
N ILE A 12 -7.46 -8.99 -13.82
CA ILE A 12 -6.67 -8.17 -12.92
C ILE A 12 -7.55 -7.83 -11.72
N VAL A 13 -7.14 -8.26 -10.54
CA VAL A 13 -7.85 -7.99 -9.28
C VAL A 13 -7.10 -6.91 -8.51
N ALA A 14 -7.81 -5.86 -8.12
CA ALA A 14 -7.30 -4.85 -7.19
C ALA A 14 -7.84 -5.16 -5.78
N ASP A 15 -6.95 -5.55 -4.87
CA ASP A 15 -7.31 -5.77 -3.46
C ASP A 15 -7.42 -4.42 -2.72
N ASN A 16 -8.51 -4.22 -1.98
CA ASN A 16 -8.77 -3.01 -1.19
C ASN A 16 -8.92 -3.31 0.32
N GLY A 17 -8.22 -4.33 0.83
CA GLY A 17 -7.94 -4.46 2.27
C GLY A 17 -8.96 -5.17 3.13
N SER A 18 -9.82 -6.01 2.55
CA SER A 18 -10.62 -7.01 3.28
C SER A 18 -10.59 -8.35 2.54
N ALA A 19 -11.13 -9.42 3.12
CA ALA A 19 -11.06 -10.76 2.53
C ALA A 19 -11.84 -10.86 1.20
N MET A 20 -11.19 -10.56 0.07
CA MET A 20 -11.48 -11.00 -1.30
C MET A 20 -12.98 -11.10 -1.69
N PHE A 21 -13.79 -10.11 -1.31
CA PHE A 21 -15.19 -10.02 -1.78
C PHE A 21 -15.23 -9.41 -3.18
N ILE A 22 -15.76 -10.17 -4.15
CA ILE A 22 -16.12 -9.61 -5.46
C ILE A 22 -17.47 -8.91 -5.27
N SER A 23 -17.47 -7.59 -5.45
CA SER A 23 -18.67 -6.76 -5.45
C SER A 23 -18.74 -5.97 -6.74
N GLY A 24 -19.95 -5.59 -7.12
CA GLY A 24 -20.22 -4.82 -8.33
C GLY A 24 -21.65 -4.30 -8.32
N THR A 25 -21.92 -3.33 -9.18
CA THR A 25 -23.28 -2.84 -9.42
C THR A 25 -23.84 -3.61 -10.61
N PRO A 26 -24.97 -4.35 -10.45
CA PRO A 26 -25.65 -4.98 -11.57
C PRO A 26 -26.02 -3.95 -12.65
N ASP A 27 -25.95 -4.36 -13.91
CA ASP A 27 -26.33 -3.54 -15.07
C ASP A 27 -27.23 -4.36 -15.98
N ASP A 28 -28.36 -3.80 -16.41
CA ASP A 28 -29.37 -4.51 -17.20
C ASP A 28 -28.91 -4.83 -18.63
N ASN A 29 -27.82 -4.22 -19.10
CA ASN A 29 -27.20 -4.58 -20.38
C ASN A 29 -26.38 -5.87 -20.30
N TRP A 30 -26.23 -6.45 -19.10
CA TRP A 30 -25.51 -7.70 -18.86
C TRP A 30 -26.44 -8.77 -18.29
N ASN A 31 -26.09 -10.03 -18.54
CA ASN A 31 -26.79 -11.14 -17.91
C ASN A 31 -26.36 -11.25 -16.43
N ASN A 32 -27.17 -10.71 -15.53
CA ASN A 32 -26.88 -10.68 -14.10
C ASN A 32 -26.86 -12.08 -13.46
N ASP A 33 -27.56 -13.07 -14.01
CA ASP A 33 -27.48 -14.46 -13.53
C ASP A 33 -26.09 -15.06 -13.81
N GLU A 34 -25.45 -14.68 -14.92
CA GLU A 34 -24.05 -15.07 -15.22
C GLU A 34 -23.05 -14.29 -14.35
N LEU A 35 -23.32 -13.01 -14.06
CA LEU A 35 -22.46 -12.21 -13.19
C LEU A 35 -22.49 -12.67 -11.74
N ASP A 36 -23.64 -13.14 -11.25
CA ASP A 36 -23.78 -13.67 -9.89
C ASP A 36 -22.92 -14.92 -9.65
N GLN A 37 -22.55 -15.65 -10.71
CA GLN A 37 -21.61 -16.77 -10.61
C GLN A 37 -20.21 -16.33 -10.15
N LEU A 38 -19.83 -15.06 -10.29
CA LEU A 38 -18.54 -14.55 -9.79
C LEU A 38 -18.44 -14.65 -8.27
N LYS A 39 -19.57 -14.63 -7.56
CA LYS A 39 -19.62 -14.76 -6.09
C LYS A 39 -19.30 -16.17 -5.60
N THR A 40 -19.32 -17.17 -6.47
CA THR A 40 -18.96 -18.55 -6.10
C THR A 40 -17.46 -18.78 -6.13
N LEU A 41 -16.68 -17.88 -6.74
CA LEU A 41 -15.24 -17.96 -6.78
C LEU A 41 -14.65 -17.70 -5.39
N THR A 42 -13.72 -18.56 -5.01
CA THR A 42 -12.94 -18.49 -3.79
C THR A 42 -11.48 -18.20 -4.12
N THR A 43 -10.69 -17.83 -3.12
CA THR A 43 -9.25 -17.62 -3.30
C THR A 43 -8.51 -18.85 -3.82
N SER A 44 -8.99 -20.06 -3.52
CA SER A 44 -8.44 -21.30 -4.04
C SER A 44 -8.68 -21.53 -5.54
N ASP A 45 -9.63 -20.82 -6.15
CA ASP A 45 -9.89 -20.90 -7.59
C ASP A 45 -8.91 -20.05 -8.41
N PHE A 46 -8.09 -19.23 -7.74
CA PHE A 46 -7.09 -18.37 -8.38
C PHE A 46 -5.68 -18.95 -8.21
N GLU A 47 -4.90 -18.94 -9.28
CA GLU A 47 -3.45 -19.13 -9.23
C GLU A 47 -2.76 -17.76 -9.21
N VAL A 48 -1.87 -17.55 -8.26
CA VAL A 48 -1.01 -16.36 -8.23
C VAL A 48 0.00 -16.48 -9.36
N VAL A 49 -0.19 -15.72 -10.43
CA VAL A 49 0.83 -15.57 -11.46
C VAL A 49 1.94 -14.68 -10.91
N VAL A 50 3.05 -15.28 -10.50
CA VAL A 50 4.27 -14.55 -10.14
C VAL A 50 4.90 -14.02 -11.41
N THR A 51 4.63 -12.76 -11.75
CA THR A 51 5.16 -12.10 -12.97
C THR A 51 6.60 -11.60 -12.80
N GLY A 52 7.28 -11.99 -11.72
CA GLY A 52 8.66 -11.59 -11.39
C GLY A 52 9.59 -12.80 -11.20
N PRO A 53 10.89 -12.56 -10.98
CA PRO A 53 11.84 -13.64 -10.70
C PRO A 53 11.44 -14.41 -9.43
N VAL A 54 11.54 -15.74 -9.47
CA VAL A 54 11.41 -16.59 -8.29
C VAL A 54 12.63 -16.37 -7.40
N TYR A 55 12.43 -15.71 -6.26
CA TYR A 55 13.48 -15.54 -5.27
C TYR A 55 13.56 -16.77 -4.35
N THR A 56 14.78 -17.27 -4.19
CA THR A 56 15.24 -18.34 -3.32
C THR A 56 16.34 -17.77 -2.44
N PRO A 57 16.75 -18.45 -1.35
CA PRO A 57 17.93 -18.04 -0.59
C PRO A 57 19.20 -17.87 -1.45
N ALA A 58 19.30 -18.54 -2.60
CA ALA A 58 20.46 -18.49 -3.50
C ALA A 58 20.46 -17.30 -4.49
N ASN A 59 19.31 -16.70 -4.78
CA ASN A 59 19.19 -15.64 -5.81
C ASN A 59 18.38 -14.42 -5.34
N VAL A 60 18.10 -14.31 -4.04
CA VAL A 60 17.55 -13.08 -3.46
C VAL A 60 18.56 -11.94 -3.70
N PRO A 61 18.14 -10.79 -4.25
CA PRO A 61 19.03 -9.65 -4.46
C PRO A 61 19.69 -9.26 -3.15
N ALA A 62 21.02 -9.38 -3.11
CA ALA A 62 21.83 -9.00 -1.97
C ALA A 62 22.47 -7.63 -2.24
N GLY A 63 22.40 -6.74 -1.25
CA GLY A 63 22.90 -5.38 -1.36
C GLY A 63 22.55 -4.57 -0.11
N PRO A 64 23.02 -3.31 -0.02
CA PRO A 64 22.70 -2.47 1.12
C PRO A 64 21.20 -2.13 1.14
N SER A 65 20.52 -2.51 2.22
CA SER A 65 19.18 -2.00 2.54
C SER A 65 19.19 -0.47 2.66
N PRO A 66 18.04 0.20 2.46
CA PRO A 66 17.94 1.63 2.69
C PRO A 66 18.17 1.94 4.17
N THR A 67 18.51 3.18 4.50
CA THR A 67 18.60 3.66 5.88
C THR A 67 17.63 4.81 6.11
N VAL A 68 17.18 4.97 7.36
CA VAL A 68 16.37 6.11 7.81
C VAL A 68 17.05 6.70 9.04
N SER A 69 17.86 7.74 8.85
CA SER A 69 18.64 8.38 9.91
C SER A 69 17.79 9.30 10.78
N SER A 70 16.70 9.87 10.24
CA SER A 70 15.74 10.68 10.99
C SER A 70 14.32 10.59 10.43
N PHE A 71 13.33 10.78 11.32
CA PHE A 71 11.95 11.07 10.99
C PHE A 71 11.34 11.82 12.17
N ALA A 72 10.90 13.05 11.94
CA ALA A 72 10.47 13.99 12.97
C ALA A 72 9.22 14.76 12.53
N ALA A 73 8.50 15.31 13.50
CA ALA A 73 7.33 16.17 13.30
C ALA A 73 7.57 17.50 14.00
N ASN A 74 7.26 18.60 13.34
CA ASN A 74 7.42 19.94 13.89
C ASN A 74 6.24 20.86 13.48
N PRO A 75 5.42 21.34 14.43
CA PRO A 75 5.40 20.95 15.84
C PRO A 75 4.93 19.49 16.05
N ALA A 76 5.43 18.83 17.09
CA ALA A 76 5.02 17.47 17.45
C ALA A 76 3.67 17.42 18.20
N THR A 77 3.21 18.57 18.69
CA THR A 77 1.93 18.73 19.39
C THR A 77 1.16 19.87 18.75
N ILE A 78 -0.11 19.64 18.43
CA ILE A 78 -0.98 20.62 17.76
C ILE A 78 -2.39 20.59 18.34
N THR A 79 -3.17 21.63 18.07
CA THR A 79 -4.64 21.56 18.19
C THR A 79 -5.23 20.84 16.98
N ALA A 80 -6.38 20.19 17.15
CA ALA A 80 -7.03 19.43 16.07
C ALA A 80 -7.13 20.22 14.75
N GLY A 81 -6.66 19.62 13.66
CA GLY A 81 -6.71 20.19 12.31
C GLY A 81 -5.68 21.29 12.02
N GLN A 82 -4.80 21.64 12.96
CA GLN A 82 -3.65 22.47 12.69
C GLN A 82 -2.58 21.70 11.89
N THR A 83 -1.59 22.42 11.37
CA THR A 83 -0.53 21.83 10.55
C THR A 83 0.65 21.34 11.40
N SER A 84 1.18 20.17 11.06
CA SER A 84 2.51 19.72 11.46
C SER A 84 3.33 19.38 10.22
N THR A 85 4.61 19.75 10.21
CA THR A 85 5.53 19.38 9.13
C THR A 85 6.31 18.14 9.56
N LEU A 86 6.12 17.05 8.82
CA LEU A 86 6.96 15.87 8.90
C LEU A 86 8.23 16.08 8.08
N SER A 87 9.38 15.68 8.60
CA SER A 87 10.67 15.74 7.90
C SER A 87 11.51 14.49 8.18
N TRP A 88 12.28 14.05 7.20
CA TRP A 88 13.11 12.85 7.32
C TRP A 88 14.40 12.93 6.53
N SER A 89 15.33 12.05 6.90
CA SER A 89 16.53 11.75 6.12
C SER A 89 16.61 10.24 5.93
N ALA A 90 16.68 9.83 4.67
CA ALA A 90 16.82 8.46 4.25
C ALA A 90 17.89 8.36 3.16
N ALA A 91 18.63 7.25 3.11
CA ALA A 91 19.64 7.00 2.09
C ALA A 91 19.43 5.62 1.45
N ASN A 92 19.92 5.46 0.23
CA ASN A 92 19.81 4.24 -0.57
C ASN A 92 18.36 3.76 -0.79
N ALA A 93 17.37 4.64 -0.66
CA ALA A 93 15.97 4.36 -0.97
C ALA A 93 15.66 4.74 -2.42
N ILE A 94 14.92 3.90 -3.14
CA ILE A 94 14.35 4.23 -4.46
C ILE A 94 13.09 5.08 -4.29
N TYR A 95 12.29 4.77 -3.27
CA TYR A 95 11.09 5.54 -2.95
C TYR A 95 10.81 5.56 -1.45
N THR A 96 10.05 6.58 -1.03
CA THR A 96 9.53 6.73 0.32
C THR A 96 8.01 6.83 0.33
N ILE A 97 7.37 6.24 1.35
CA ILE A 97 5.93 6.35 1.60
C ILE A 97 5.74 6.80 3.05
N VAL A 98 4.83 7.74 3.30
CA VAL A 98 4.41 8.12 4.66
C VAL A 98 2.95 7.73 4.86
N SER A 99 2.71 6.84 5.82
CA SER A 99 1.39 6.34 6.22
C SER A 99 0.96 7.04 7.53
N PRO A 100 -0.34 7.24 7.82
CA PRO A 100 -1.51 6.78 7.04
C PRO A 100 -1.94 7.65 5.86
N GLU A 101 -1.64 8.95 5.84
CA GLU A 101 -2.36 9.89 4.93
C GLU A 101 -1.55 10.40 3.74
N VAL A 102 -0.23 10.53 3.86
CA VAL A 102 0.60 11.25 2.87
C VAL A 102 0.82 10.43 1.59
N GLY A 103 1.02 9.12 1.72
CA GLY A 103 1.31 8.25 0.59
C GLY A 103 2.76 8.36 0.06
N PRO A 104 3.00 7.99 -1.21
CA PRO A 104 4.31 8.08 -1.84
C PRO A 104 4.78 9.53 -1.99
N VAL A 105 6.02 9.80 -1.62
CA VAL A 105 6.62 11.15 -1.60
C VAL A 105 8.05 11.09 -2.12
N ARG A 106 8.46 12.07 -2.94
CA ARG A 106 9.82 12.17 -3.50
C ARG A 106 10.68 13.16 -2.73
N GLU A 107 10.03 14.09 -2.06
CA GLU A 107 10.60 15.08 -1.17
C GLU A 107 11.08 14.45 0.16
N THR A 108 11.69 15.27 1.00
CA THR A 108 12.12 14.89 2.37
C THR A 108 11.25 15.50 3.46
N THR A 109 10.13 16.13 3.07
CA THR A 109 9.17 16.75 3.97
C THR A 109 7.74 16.52 3.47
N ALA A 110 6.78 16.55 4.41
CA ALA A 110 5.34 16.54 4.10
C ALA A 110 4.57 17.32 5.17
N VAL A 111 3.57 18.09 4.76
CA VAL A 111 2.66 18.78 5.69
C VAL A 111 1.45 17.89 5.95
N VAL A 112 1.09 17.73 7.21
CA VAL A 112 -0.08 16.95 7.66
C VAL A 112 -1.00 17.78 8.55
N ARG A 113 -2.28 17.43 8.62
CA ARG A 113 -3.31 18.15 9.39
C ARG A 113 -4.19 17.21 10.23
N PRO A 114 -3.61 16.39 11.14
CA PRO A 114 -4.38 15.40 11.87
C PRO A 114 -5.41 16.06 12.80
N THR A 115 -6.60 15.46 12.88
CA THR A 115 -7.67 15.88 13.82
C THR A 115 -7.68 15.06 15.10
N VAL A 116 -6.94 13.96 15.13
CA VAL A 116 -6.73 13.08 16.29
C VAL A 116 -5.25 12.72 16.39
N THR A 117 -4.76 12.38 17.58
CA THR A 117 -3.37 11.95 17.77
C THR A 117 -3.04 10.82 16.80
N THR A 118 -2.05 11.07 15.93
CA THR A 118 -1.75 10.21 14.79
C THR A 118 -0.27 9.83 14.79
N THR A 119 0.01 8.53 14.75
CA THR A 119 1.36 8.02 14.54
C THR A 119 1.60 7.83 13.04
N TYR A 120 2.52 8.62 12.50
CA TYR A 120 3.01 8.49 11.13
C TYR A 120 4.13 7.47 11.07
N LYS A 121 4.19 6.73 9.97
CA LYS A 121 5.27 5.78 9.69
C LYS A 121 5.83 6.04 8.30
N LEU A 122 7.13 6.32 8.26
CA LEU A 122 7.91 6.43 7.04
C LEU A 122 8.40 5.04 6.62
N TYR A 123 8.27 4.72 5.34
CA TYR A 123 8.76 3.51 4.70
C TYR A 123 9.75 3.90 3.61
N ALA A 124 11.04 3.60 3.81
CA ALA A 124 12.08 3.75 2.80
C ALA A 124 12.35 2.39 2.16
N THR A 125 12.29 2.30 0.83
CA THR A 125 12.38 1.00 0.12
C THR A 125 13.34 1.08 -1.07
N ASN A 126 14.13 0.02 -1.28
CA ASN A 126 14.86 -0.26 -2.51
C ASN A 126 14.69 -1.74 -2.90
N GLN A 127 15.37 -2.20 -3.96
CA GLN A 127 15.25 -3.61 -4.39
C GLN A 127 15.81 -4.64 -3.37
N TYR A 128 16.60 -4.19 -2.39
CA TYR A 128 17.25 -5.03 -1.38
C TYR A 128 16.49 -5.06 -0.04
N GLY A 129 15.45 -4.24 0.12
CA GLY A 129 14.60 -4.27 1.29
C GLY A 129 13.97 -2.94 1.66
N ARG A 130 13.42 -2.93 2.87
CA ARG A 130 12.64 -1.81 3.41
C ARG A 130 13.05 -1.51 4.85
N LYS A 131 13.21 -0.23 5.18
CA LYS A 131 13.38 0.25 6.55
C LYS A 131 12.28 1.25 6.89
N THR A 132 11.94 1.30 8.17
CA THR A 132 10.84 2.14 8.65
C THR A 132 11.23 2.92 9.90
N ARG A 133 10.59 4.07 10.09
CA ARG A 133 10.65 4.86 11.32
C ARG A 133 9.31 5.51 11.58
N SER A 134 8.95 5.72 12.85
CA SER A 134 7.68 6.33 13.23
C SER A 134 7.89 7.63 14.00
N VAL A 135 6.91 8.52 13.89
CA VAL A 135 6.78 9.73 14.71
C VAL A 135 5.30 9.94 15.05
N THR A 136 5.01 10.42 16.25
CA THR A 136 3.64 10.72 16.69
C THR A 136 3.42 12.23 16.70
N VAL A 137 2.33 12.66 16.09
CA VAL A 137 1.78 14.01 16.25
C VAL A 137 0.64 13.93 17.26
N THR A 138 0.82 14.56 18.42
CA THR A 138 -0.17 14.62 19.49
C THR A 138 -1.17 15.74 19.21
N VAL A 139 -2.46 15.42 19.34
CA VAL A 139 -3.55 16.39 19.18
C VAL A 139 -4.22 16.64 20.53
N HIS A 140 -4.39 17.91 20.88
CA HIS A 140 -5.15 18.40 22.05
C HIS A 140 -6.41 19.14 21.64
#